data_AF-A0A431MA87-F1
#
_entry.id   AF-A0A431MA87-F1
#
_cell.length_a   1.000
_cell.length_b   1.000
_cell.length_c   1.000
_cell.angle_alpha   90.00
_cell.angle_beta   90.00
_cell.angle_gamma   90.00
#
_symmetry.space_group_name_H-M   'P 1'
#
loop_
_entity.id
_entity.type
_entity.pdbx_description
1 polymer ?
#
loop_
_entity_poly.entity_id
_entity_poly.type
_entity_poly.pdbx_seq_one_letter_code
_entity_poly.pdbx_strand_id
1 'polypeptide(L)'
;MNLSTNVFSLQRITAAALCSVAVVALASPASAKPRHHHGHRHHHYSRHYVQQQTGWDAFAEAASNPRVANARASMGSTAGGFGGSFGSSGVVAAARQYIGGNPTGRSRLWCARFMNMVLQQSGYRGTGSDMASSFAGYGQRISGPQVGAIAVMSRRGGGHVGIVSGIDASGNPIVISGNHGHRVAESVYSRGRIYAYVMPSS
;
A
#
# COMPACT_ATOMS: atom_id res chain seq x y z
N MET A 1 -49.28 -46.40 -38.33
CA MET A 1 -50.09 -45.69 -39.33
C MET A 1 -50.31 -44.28 -38.81
N ASN A 2 -49.59 -43.29 -39.34
CA ASN A 2 -49.79 -41.87 -39.02
C ASN A 2 -50.50 -41.23 -40.23
N LEU A 3 -51.68 -40.66 -40.03
CA LEU A 3 -52.38 -39.88 -41.05
C LEU A 3 -52.42 -38.40 -40.66
N SER A 4 -52.08 -37.58 -41.65
CA SER A 4 -52.14 -36.12 -41.74
C SER A 4 -53.46 -35.49 -41.29
N THR A 5 -53.41 -34.21 -40.92
CA THR A 5 -54.00 -33.13 -41.74
C THR A 5 -53.63 -31.74 -41.20
N ASN A 6 -53.10 -30.90 -42.10
CA ASN A 6 -52.98 -29.45 -41.97
C ASN A 6 -54.35 -28.82 -42.30
N VAL A 7 -54.72 -27.74 -41.61
CA VAL A 7 -55.68 -26.75 -42.13
C VAL A 7 -55.21 -25.33 -41.86
N PHE A 8 -55.11 -24.61 -42.97
CA PHE A 8 -54.81 -23.20 -43.16
C PHE A 8 -55.94 -22.29 -42.66
N SER A 9 -55.60 -21.07 -42.21
CA SER A 9 -56.36 -19.84 -42.55
C SER A 9 -55.54 -18.60 -42.16
N LEU A 10 -54.88 -17.93 -43.12
CA LEU A 10 -55.26 -16.64 -43.72
C LEU A 10 -55.47 -15.51 -42.68
N GLN A 11 -54.45 -14.69 -42.38
CA GLN A 11 -54.14 -13.39 -43.03
C GLN A 11 -55.37 -12.57 -43.43
N ARG A 12 -55.54 -11.36 -42.85
CA ARG A 12 -55.84 -10.04 -43.47
C ARG A 12 -55.75 -8.95 -42.37
N ILE A 13 -55.29 -7.70 -42.49
CA ILE A 13 -54.52 -6.87 -43.44
C ILE A 13 -54.62 -5.43 -42.86
N THR A 14 -53.47 -4.73 -42.70
CA THR A 14 -53.21 -3.25 -42.81
C THR A 14 -53.96 -2.27 -41.88
N ALA A 15 -53.52 -1.04 -41.54
CA ALA A 15 -52.59 -0.05 -42.11
C ALA A 15 -52.15 0.92 -40.98
N ALA A 16 -50.87 1.32 -40.82
CA ALA A 16 -50.14 2.44 -41.43
C ALA A 16 -50.48 3.87 -40.90
N ALA A 17 -49.47 4.53 -40.29
CA ALA A 17 -49.20 6.00 -40.31
C ALA A 17 -47.86 6.26 -39.56
N LEU A 18 -46.72 6.45 -40.24
CA LEU A 18 -46.15 7.67 -40.85
C LEU A 18 -45.45 8.66 -39.87
N CYS A 19 -44.15 8.87 -40.13
CA CYS A 19 -43.29 10.05 -39.91
C CYS A 19 -43.21 10.66 -38.49
N SER A 20 -42.03 10.83 -37.89
CA SER A 20 -41.01 11.77 -38.38
C SER A 20 -39.64 11.52 -37.71
N VAL A 21 -38.58 11.62 -38.52
CA VAL A 21 -37.18 11.66 -38.08
C VAL A 21 -36.83 13.10 -37.71
N ALA A 22 -36.27 13.31 -36.51
CA ALA A 22 -35.58 14.55 -36.16
C ALA A 22 -34.18 14.19 -35.62
N VAL A 23 -33.18 14.22 -36.50
CA VAL A 23 -31.77 14.16 -36.11
C VAL A 23 -31.33 15.59 -35.81
N VAL A 24 -31.19 15.93 -34.53
CA VAL A 24 -30.57 17.19 -34.12
C VAL A 24 -29.05 16.98 -34.08
N ALA A 25 -28.37 17.46 -35.11
CA ALA A 25 -26.92 17.58 -35.14
C ALA A 25 -26.49 18.80 -34.33
N LEU A 26 -25.90 18.59 -33.15
CA LEU A 26 -25.20 19.65 -32.43
C LEU A 26 -23.77 19.76 -32.98
N ALA A 27 -23.55 20.82 -33.76
CA ALA A 27 -22.25 21.15 -34.34
C ALA A 27 -21.21 21.43 -33.23
N SER A 28 -20.06 20.75 -33.32
CA SER A 28 -18.87 21.10 -32.53
C SER A 28 -18.25 22.38 -33.08
N PRO A 29 -17.94 23.41 -32.28
CA PRO A 29 -17.14 24.52 -32.76
C PRO A 29 -15.69 24.08 -32.94
N ALA A 30 -15.23 24.06 -34.19
CA ALA A 30 -13.81 24.05 -34.53
C ALA A 30 -13.24 25.43 -34.20
N SER A 31 -12.48 25.53 -33.10
CA SER A 31 -11.70 26.73 -32.77
C SER A 31 -10.30 26.59 -33.36
N ALA A 32 -9.99 27.43 -34.35
CA ALA A 32 -8.69 27.50 -34.98
C ALA A 32 -7.67 28.25 -34.11
N LYS A 33 -6.42 27.82 -34.26
CA LYS A 33 -5.22 28.02 -33.44
C LYS A 33 -4.57 29.41 -33.59
N PRO A 34 -3.96 29.96 -32.54
CA PRO A 34 -2.71 30.71 -32.67
C PRO A 34 -1.53 29.85 -32.22
N ARG A 35 -0.52 29.75 -33.10
CA ARG A 35 0.80 29.24 -32.74
C ARG A 35 1.52 30.33 -31.95
N HIS A 36 1.75 30.09 -30.67
CA HIS A 36 2.73 30.85 -29.89
C HIS A 36 3.84 29.88 -29.47
N HIS A 37 5.00 30.01 -30.13
CA HIS A 37 6.26 29.58 -29.57
C HIS A 37 6.59 30.54 -28.44
N HIS A 38 6.84 30.06 -27.21
CA HIS A 38 7.79 30.63 -26.24
C HIS A 38 7.79 29.80 -24.94
N GLY A 39 8.97 29.32 -24.55
CA GLY A 39 9.38 29.18 -23.15
C GLY A 39 9.07 27.87 -22.45
N HIS A 40 10.09 27.02 -22.33
CA HIS A 40 10.16 25.99 -21.29
C HIS A 40 9.92 26.64 -19.92
N ARG A 41 8.89 26.20 -19.19
CA ARG A 41 8.70 26.51 -17.77
C ARG A 41 8.79 25.20 -16.98
N HIS A 42 9.96 24.96 -16.40
CA HIS A 42 10.21 23.90 -15.43
C HIS A 42 9.77 24.37 -14.05
N HIS A 43 8.50 24.21 -13.67
CA HIS A 43 8.10 24.37 -12.26
C HIS A 43 6.96 23.41 -11.92
N HIS A 44 6.93 22.95 -10.66
CA HIS A 44 5.89 22.14 -9.98
C HIS A 44 6.15 20.64 -9.70
N TYR A 45 7.38 20.22 -9.38
CA TYR A 45 7.57 18.95 -8.63
C TYR A 45 7.62 19.17 -7.10
N SER A 46 8.15 20.31 -6.64
CA SER A 46 8.43 20.53 -5.22
C SER A 46 7.19 20.70 -4.33
N ARG A 47 6.04 21.13 -4.89
CA ARG A 47 4.85 21.45 -4.08
C ARG A 47 4.12 20.19 -3.56
N HIS A 48 4.11 19.11 -4.36
CA HIS A 48 3.49 17.85 -3.97
C HIS A 48 4.29 17.12 -2.89
N TYR A 49 5.63 17.22 -2.93
CA TYR A 49 6.50 16.59 -1.96
C TYR A 49 6.30 17.17 -0.55
N VAL A 50 6.23 18.51 -0.43
CA VAL A 50 6.03 19.18 0.87
C VAL A 50 4.67 18.82 1.49
N GLN A 51 3.59 18.79 0.70
CA GLN A 51 2.26 18.42 1.22
C GLN A 51 2.17 16.92 1.58
N GLN A 52 2.90 16.06 0.87
CA GLN A 52 2.99 14.66 1.23
C GLN A 52 3.74 14.48 2.55
N GLN A 53 4.88 15.19 2.74
CA GLN A 53 5.64 15.20 4.00
C GLN A 53 4.79 15.66 5.20
N THR A 54 4.03 16.75 5.09
CA THR A 54 3.18 17.21 6.21
C THR A 54 2.11 16.19 6.59
N GLY A 55 1.56 15.44 5.63
CA GLY A 55 0.63 14.34 5.89
C GLY A 55 1.28 13.08 6.49
N TRP A 56 2.60 12.95 6.39
CA TRP A 56 3.38 11.94 7.11
C TRP A 56 3.69 12.41 8.52
N ASP A 57 4.07 13.68 8.71
CA ASP A 57 4.34 14.28 10.03
C ASP A 57 3.08 14.33 10.92
N ALA A 58 1.91 14.60 10.34
CA ALA A 58 0.66 14.56 11.10
C ALA A 58 0.26 13.13 11.53
N PHE A 59 0.55 12.14 10.68
CA PHE A 59 0.28 10.73 11.01
C PHE A 59 1.33 10.15 11.95
N ALA A 60 2.57 10.62 11.84
CA ALA A 60 3.63 10.37 12.80
C ALA A 60 3.21 10.76 14.21
N GLU A 61 2.73 12.00 14.35
CA GLU A 61 2.28 12.56 15.62
C GLU A 61 1.08 11.78 16.19
N ALA A 62 0.14 11.39 15.33
CA ALA A 62 -0.99 10.56 15.73
C ALA A 62 -0.59 9.12 16.13
N ALA A 63 0.51 8.60 15.58
CA ALA A 63 1.05 7.27 15.88
C ALA A 63 1.92 7.25 17.15
N SER A 64 2.51 8.38 17.56
CA SER A 64 3.18 8.56 18.84
C SER A 64 2.17 8.62 19.98
N ASN A 65 1.68 7.45 20.40
CA ASN A 65 0.81 7.32 21.57
C ASN A 65 1.60 7.68 22.86
N PRO A 66 1.17 8.68 23.67
CA PRO A 66 1.90 9.15 24.86
C PRO A 66 2.19 8.07 25.91
N ARG A 67 1.36 7.00 25.93
CA ARG A 67 1.54 5.86 26.85
C ARG A 67 2.82 5.05 26.56
N VAL A 68 3.33 5.08 25.33
CA VAL A 68 4.55 4.34 24.93
C VAL A 68 5.82 5.19 25.07
N ALA A 69 5.72 6.51 24.89
CA ALA A 69 6.83 7.42 25.18
C ALA A 69 7.24 7.36 26.66
N ASN A 70 6.27 7.25 27.57
CA ASN A 70 6.54 7.11 29.01
C ASN A 70 7.13 5.74 29.39
N ALA A 71 6.77 4.67 28.69
CA ALA A 71 7.34 3.33 28.88
C ALA A 71 8.83 3.24 28.45
N ARG A 72 9.26 4.06 27.49
CA ARG A 72 10.68 4.20 27.12
C ARG A 72 11.48 5.03 28.12
N ALA A 73 10.88 6.11 28.63
CA ALA A 73 11.51 6.93 29.67
C ALA A 73 11.74 6.11 30.96
N SER A 74 10.87 5.13 31.25
CA SER A 74 11.00 4.24 32.41
C SER A 74 11.90 3.02 32.20
N MET A 75 12.47 2.81 31.00
CA MET A 75 13.54 1.83 30.74
C MET A 75 14.92 2.48 30.54
N GLY A 76 15.00 3.81 30.55
CA GLY A 76 16.22 4.60 30.35
C GLY A 76 17.01 4.89 31.63
N SER A 77 16.93 4.04 32.66
CA SER A 77 17.66 4.22 33.92
C SER A 77 18.16 2.90 34.50
N THR A 78 18.92 2.16 33.70
CA THR A 78 19.91 1.21 34.23
C THR A 78 21.14 1.28 33.35
N ALA A 79 22.12 2.04 33.82
CA ALA A 79 23.47 2.04 33.29
C ALA A 79 24.09 0.66 33.48
N GLY A 80 24.57 0.03 32.40
CA GLY A 80 25.40 -1.18 32.49
C GLY A 80 25.35 -2.08 31.26
N GLY A 81 26.30 -1.88 30.33
CA GLY A 81 26.83 -2.95 29.46
C GLY A 81 25.99 -3.43 28.27
N PHE A 82 26.71 -3.86 27.22
CA PHE A 82 26.28 -4.53 25.99
C PHE A 82 25.81 -3.65 24.82
N GLY A 83 26.76 -3.40 23.91
CA GLY A 83 26.45 -3.07 22.52
C GLY A 83 25.79 -4.26 21.82
N GLY A 84 24.56 -4.07 21.32
CA GLY A 84 23.86 -5.03 20.47
C GLY A 84 22.35 -5.04 20.68
N SER A 85 21.58 -4.93 19.59
CA SER A 85 20.19 -5.44 19.48
C SER A 85 18.99 -4.65 20.09
N PHE A 86 19.15 -3.39 20.50
CA PHE A 86 17.98 -2.60 20.95
C PHE A 86 17.05 -2.14 19.80
N GLY A 87 17.59 -2.02 18.58
CA GLY A 87 16.87 -1.49 17.43
C GLY A 87 15.84 -2.46 16.80
N SER A 88 16.32 -3.63 16.37
CA SER A 88 15.50 -4.65 15.69
C SER A 88 14.37 -5.19 16.58
N SER A 89 14.70 -5.48 17.84
CA SER A 89 13.73 -5.98 18.84
C SER A 89 12.61 -4.96 19.09
N GLY A 90 12.93 -3.66 19.10
CA GLY A 90 11.96 -2.58 19.28
C GLY A 90 10.96 -2.50 18.12
N VAL A 91 11.43 -2.59 16.87
CA VAL A 91 10.57 -2.54 15.67
C VAL A 91 9.61 -3.73 15.62
N VAL A 92 10.09 -4.93 15.92
CA VAL A 92 9.24 -6.13 15.98
C VAL A 92 8.20 -6.02 17.09
N ALA A 93 8.60 -5.58 18.29
CA ALA A 93 7.69 -5.39 19.41
C ALA A 93 6.60 -4.35 19.10
N ALA A 94 6.98 -3.20 18.51
CA ALA A 94 6.04 -2.17 18.08
C ALA A 94 5.05 -2.70 17.03
N ALA A 95 5.51 -3.48 16.04
CA ALA A 95 4.63 -4.08 15.06
C ALA A 95 3.60 -5.04 15.68
N ARG A 96 4.02 -5.86 16.66
CA ARG A 96 3.15 -6.84 17.33
C ARG A 96 1.96 -6.21 18.06
N GLN A 97 2.10 -4.98 18.56
CA GLN A 97 1.03 -4.28 19.27
C GLN A 97 -0.24 -4.07 18.44
N TYR A 98 -0.14 -4.13 17.11
CA TYR A 98 -1.25 -3.85 16.21
C TYR A 98 -1.89 -5.08 15.60
N ILE A 99 -1.42 -6.29 15.92
CA ILE A 99 -1.95 -7.55 15.37
C ILE A 99 -3.47 -7.60 15.54
N GLY A 100 -4.17 -7.95 14.46
CA GLY A 100 -5.63 -8.03 14.41
C GLY A 100 -6.33 -6.74 13.98
N GLY A 101 -5.66 -5.58 14.08
CA GLY A 101 -6.27 -4.27 13.80
C GLY A 101 -5.85 -3.63 12.46
N ASN A 102 -6.38 -2.44 12.21
CA ASN A 102 -5.92 -1.53 11.17
C ASN A 102 -5.65 -0.14 11.77
N PRO A 103 -4.42 0.13 12.23
CA PRO A 103 -4.09 1.40 12.88
C PRO A 103 -4.04 2.58 11.91
N THR A 104 -4.14 2.34 10.60
CA THR A 104 -4.02 3.40 9.59
C THR A 104 -5.37 4.00 9.20
N GLY A 105 -6.49 3.34 9.54
CA GLY A 105 -7.83 3.72 9.09
C GLY A 105 -8.07 3.57 7.57
N ARG A 106 -7.11 3.05 6.80
CA ARG A 106 -7.20 2.98 5.33
C ARG A 106 -7.78 1.66 4.87
N SER A 107 -8.61 1.69 3.83
CA SER A 107 -9.24 0.49 3.27
C SER A 107 -8.31 -0.37 2.40
N ARG A 108 -7.31 0.25 1.77
CA ARG A 108 -6.40 -0.39 0.81
C ARG A 108 -5.00 0.23 0.85
N LEU A 109 -4.02 -0.52 0.33
CA LEU A 109 -2.65 -0.04 0.04
C LEU A 109 -1.92 0.58 1.24
N TRP A 110 -2.03 -0.01 2.44
CA TRP A 110 -1.48 0.57 3.66
C TRP A 110 -0.38 -0.25 4.34
N CYS A 111 0.15 -1.30 3.69
CA CYS A 111 1.29 -2.07 4.22
C CYS A 111 2.53 -1.19 4.50
N ALA A 112 2.90 -0.32 3.56
CA ALA A 112 4.00 0.62 3.73
C ALA A 112 3.67 1.75 4.72
N ARG A 113 2.42 2.25 4.74
CA ARG A 113 1.96 3.21 5.76
C ARG A 113 2.17 2.67 7.17
N PHE A 114 1.76 1.41 7.39
CA PHE A 114 1.97 0.71 8.65
C PHE A 114 3.46 0.56 8.97
N MET A 115 4.30 0.18 8.00
CA MET A 115 5.74 0.06 8.23
C MET A 115 6.39 1.39 8.63
N ASN A 116 6.03 2.50 7.97
CA ASN A 116 6.49 3.84 8.36
C ASN A 116 6.07 4.17 9.81
N MET A 117 4.82 3.88 10.16
CA MET A 117 4.28 4.05 11.51
C MET A 117 5.11 3.32 12.57
N VAL A 118 5.39 2.03 12.33
CA VAL A 118 6.13 1.16 13.24
C VAL A 118 7.58 1.62 13.40
N LEU A 119 8.24 1.98 12.30
CA LEU A 119 9.61 2.50 12.33
C LEU A 119 9.69 3.78 13.15
N GLN A 120 8.78 4.71 12.91
CA GLN A 120 8.71 5.96 13.65
C GLN A 120 8.41 5.78 15.12
N GLN A 121 7.42 4.93 15.43
CA GLN A 121 7.16 4.57 16.81
C GLN A 121 8.42 3.99 17.44
N SER A 122 9.28 3.30 16.70
CA SER A 122 10.53 2.68 17.20
C SER A 122 11.75 3.61 17.18
N GLY A 123 11.58 4.90 16.88
CA GLY A 123 12.65 5.89 16.86
C GLY A 123 13.42 5.99 15.54
N TYR A 124 12.96 5.31 14.49
CA TYR A 124 13.54 5.37 13.14
C TYR A 124 12.77 6.33 12.25
N ARG A 125 13.44 6.96 11.29
CA ARG A 125 12.72 7.68 10.23
C ARG A 125 12.15 6.68 9.23
N GLY A 126 10.92 6.87 8.78
CA GLY A 126 10.35 6.08 7.69
C GLY A 126 10.89 6.49 6.31
N THR A 127 10.46 5.80 5.26
CA THR A 127 10.71 6.18 3.87
C THR A 127 9.85 7.37 3.42
N GLY A 128 8.78 7.70 4.14
CA GLY A 128 7.82 8.73 3.75
C GLY A 128 7.01 8.36 2.50
N SER A 129 6.90 7.07 2.19
CA SER A 129 6.19 6.57 1.02
C SER A 129 5.26 5.40 1.36
N ASP A 130 4.10 5.37 0.70
CA ASP A 130 3.17 4.23 0.73
C ASP A 130 3.57 3.10 -0.24
N MET A 131 4.70 3.23 -0.93
CA MET A 131 5.21 2.21 -1.83
C MET A 131 6.05 1.20 -1.06
N ALA A 132 5.68 -0.08 -1.09
CA ALA A 132 6.48 -1.15 -0.49
C ALA A 132 7.92 -1.20 -1.03
N SER A 133 8.11 -0.90 -2.33
CA SER A 133 9.42 -0.87 -2.97
C SER A 133 10.37 0.19 -2.40
N SER A 134 9.85 1.26 -1.78
CA SER A 134 10.69 2.28 -1.13
C SER A 134 11.58 1.70 -0.02
N PHE A 135 11.16 0.59 0.59
CA PHE A 135 11.92 -0.07 1.65
C PHE A 135 13.11 -0.89 1.13
N ALA A 136 13.19 -1.17 -0.16
CA ALA A 136 14.27 -2.00 -0.72
C ALA A 136 15.66 -1.32 -0.67
N GLY A 137 15.69 0.00 -0.56
CA GLY A 137 16.90 0.82 -0.40
C GLY A 137 16.91 1.64 0.89
N TYR A 138 16.07 1.29 1.88
CA TYR A 138 15.88 2.08 3.10
C TYR A 138 17.06 2.03 4.07
N GLY A 139 17.76 0.91 4.14
CA GLY A 139 18.86 0.69 5.07
C GLY A 139 19.83 -0.37 4.55
N GLN A 140 20.49 -1.07 5.45
CA GLN A 140 21.50 -2.06 5.08
C GLN A 140 20.84 -3.32 4.50
N ARG A 141 21.12 -3.63 3.22
CA ARG A 141 20.68 -4.89 2.62
C ARG A 141 21.42 -6.08 3.25
N ILE A 142 20.67 -7.14 3.52
CA ILE A 142 21.21 -8.42 4.02
C ILE A 142 20.80 -9.57 3.09
N SER A 143 21.55 -10.67 3.14
CA SER A 143 21.41 -11.79 2.19
C SER A 143 20.24 -12.73 2.50
N GLY A 144 19.63 -12.64 3.67
CA GLY A 144 18.60 -13.58 4.12
C GLY A 144 17.71 -13.03 5.23
N PRO A 145 16.71 -13.82 5.64
CA PRO A 145 15.81 -13.44 6.71
C PRO A 145 16.57 -13.32 8.02
N GLN A 146 16.36 -12.22 8.72
CA GLN A 146 16.87 -11.97 10.06
C GLN A 146 15.77 -11.23 10.84
N VAL A 147 15.61 -11.53 12.14
CA VAL A 147 14.63 -10.83 12.98
C VAL A 147 14.91 -9.32 12.97
N GLY A 148 13.87 -8.53 12.73
CA GLY A 148 13.87 -7.08 12.53
C GLY A 148 14.38 -6.61 11.17
N ALA A 149 14.65 -7.51 10.22
CA ALA A 149 14.82 -7.11 8.84
C ALA A 149 13.46 -6.77 8.23
N ILE A 150 13.40 -5.72 7.43
CA ILE A 150 12.26 -5.40 6.58
C ILE A 150 12.29 -6.35 5.38
N ALA A 151 11.24 -7.15 5.22
CA ALA A 151 11.05 -8.02 4.08
C ALA A 151 10.21 -7.31 3.01
N VAL A 152 10.80 -7.11 1.83
CA VAL A 152 10.12 -6.48 0.69
C VAL A 152 9.79 -7.54 -0.36
N MET A 153 8.52 -7.58 -0.75
CA MET A 153 7.93 -8.65 -1.55
C MET A 153 7.24 -8.09 -2.78
N SER A 154 7.23 -8.90 -3.84
CA SER A 154 6.42 -8.65 -5.04
C SER A 154 5.05 -9.31 -4.90
N ARG A 155 4.00 -8.67 -5.44
CA ARG A 155 2.66 -9.26 -5.59
C ARG A 155 2.02 -8.85 -6.91
N ARG A 156 1.01 -9.59 -7.35
CA ARG A 156 0.16 -9.13 -8.46
C ARG A 156 -0.53 -7.82 -8.03
N GLY A 157 -0.38 -6.76 -8.82
CA GLY A 157 -0.95 -5.45 -8.50
C GLY A 157 -0.16 -4.61 -7.49
N GLY A 158 1.13 -4.89 -7.26
CA GLY A 158 2.04 -4.00 -6.54
C GLY A 158 3.09 -4.71 -5.68
N GLY A 159 3.57 -4.05 -4.64
CA GLY A 159 4.46 -4.66 -3.64
C GLY A 159 3.76 -4.97 -2.32
N HIS A 160 4.44 -5.71 -1.47
CA HIS A 160 4.08 -5.92 -0.06
C HIS A 160 5.32 -5.75 0.81
N VAL A 161 5.14 -5.32 2.05
CA VAL A 161 6.25 -5.08 2.98
C VAL A 161 5.82 -5.39 4.41
N GLY A 162 6.75 -5.92 5.18
CA GLY A 162 6.59 -6.19 6.61
C GLY A 162 7.92 -6.33 7.33
N ILE A 163 7.88 -6.50 8.64
CA ILE A 163 9.06 -6.76 9.47
C ILE A 163 9.16 -8.26 9.78
N VAL A 164 10.34 -8.84 9.62
CA VAL A 164 10.62 -10.23 9.98
C VAL A 164 10.61 -10.34 11.51
N SER A 165 9.75 -11.18 12.06
CA SER A 165 9.58 -11.38 13.50
C SER A 165 10.11 -12.73 13.98
N GLY A 166 10.44 -13.62 13.05
CA GLY A 166 10.98 -14.95 13.30
C GLY A 166 11.34 -15.65 12.00
N ILE A 167 11.86 -16.86 12.11
CA ILE A 167 12.21 -17.74 11.00
C ILE A 167 11.68 -19.12 11.37
N ASP A 168 10.90 -19.75 10.48
CA ASP A 168 10.37 -21.09 10.71
C ASP A 168 11.46 -22.17 10.58
N ALA A 169 11.12 -23.42 10.90
CA ALA A 169 12.05 -24.54 10.82
C ALA A 169 12.57 -24.83 9.38
N SER A 170 11.84 -24.35 8.36
CA SER A 170 12.23 -24.48 6.95
C SER A 170 13.07 -23.30 6.45
N GLY A 171 13.43 -22.35 7.32
CA GLY A 171 14.19 -21.16 6.96
C GLY A 171 13.38 -20.07 6.25
N ASN A 172 12.05 -20.14 6.29
CA ASN A 172 11.17 -19.09 5.77
C ASN A 172 10.95 -18.01 6.82
N PRO A 173 10.94 -16.72 6.44
CA PRO A 173 10.61 -15.66 7.38
C PRO A 173 9.14 -15.71 7.82
N ILE A 174 8.96 -15.49 9.10
CA ILE A 174 7.70 -15.10 9.74
C ILE A 174 7.67 -13.57 9.70
N VAL A 175 6.65 -12.97 9.09
CA VAL A 175 6.60 -11.54 8.80
C VAL A 175 5.33 -10.93 9.39
N ILE A 176 5.48 -9.87 10.17
CA ILE A 176 4.37 -9.00 10.59
C ILE A 176 4.19 -7.91 9.53
N SER A 177 2.98 -7.83 8.96
CA SER A 177 2.68 -6.84 7.92
C SER A 177 1.28 -6.27 8.05
N GLY A 178 1.14 -5.00 7.69
CA GLY A 178 -0.15 -4.34 7.56
C GLY A 178 -0.85 -4.73 6.25
N ASN A 179 -2.16 -4.56 6.21
CA ASN A 179 -3.02 -4.90 5.08
C ASN A 179 -2.93 -6.39 4.64
N HIS A 180 -2.58 -7.29 5.55
CA HIS A 180 -2.72 -8.72 5.34
C HIS A 180 -4.17 -9.10 5.67
N GLY A 181 -5.00 -9.35 4.66
CA GLY A 181 -6.43 -9.63 4.87
C GLY A 181 -7.16 -8.50 5.60
N HIS A 182 -6.88 -7.24 5.23
CA HIS A 182 -7.44 -6.02 5.84
C HIS A 182 -7.06 -5.77 7.31
N ARG A 183 -6.05 -6.45 7.84
CA ARG A 183 -5.52 -6.26 9.19
C ARG A 183 -4.00 -6.32 9.23
N VAL A 184 -3.42 -6.02 10.38
CA VAL A 184 -2.05 -6.42 10.72
C VAL A 184 -2.08 -7.89 11.09
N ALA A 185 -1.22 -8.69 10.48
CA ALA A 185 -1.08 -10.11 10.79
C ALA A 185 0.38 -10.55 10.68
N GLU A 186 0.68 -11.62 11.41
CA GLU A 186 1.93 -12.36 11.32
C GLU A 186 1.71 -13.56 10.40
N SER A 187 2.59 -13.76 9.42
CA SER A 187 2.43 -14.82 8.42
C SER A 187 3.77 -15.31 7.89
N VAL A 188 3.84 -16.60 7.57
CA VAL A 188 5.02 -17.21 6.94
C VAL A 188 5.01 -16.92 5.44
N TYR A 189 6.16 -16.50 4.90
CA TYR A 189 6.33 -16.27 3.46
C TYR A 189 7.50 -17.09 2.92
N SER A 190 7.32 -17.76 1.79
CA SER A 190 8.44 -18.39 1.07
C SER A 190 9.52 -17.35 0.74
N ARG A 191 10.78 -17.72 0.94
CA ARG A 191 11.95 -16.88 0.62
C ARG A 191 11.92 -16.35 -0.81
N GLY A 192 11.43 -17.13 -1.77
CA GLY A 192 11.36 -16.74 -3.18
C GLY A 192 10.39 -15.59 -3.48
N ARG A 193 9.49 -15.24 -2.55
CA ARG A 193 8.61 -14.08 -2.69
C ARG A 193 9.28 -12.76 -2.29
N ILE A 194 10.40 -12.84 -1.57
CA ILE A 194 11.09 -11.69 -0.99
C ILE A 194 12.31 -11.39 -1.85
N TYR A 195 12.35 -10.19 -2.42
CA TYR A 195 13.45 -9.75 -3.26
C TYR A 195 14.42 -8.80 -2.53
N ALA A 196 14.09 -8.39 -1.31
CA ALA A 196 14.98 -7.63 -0.45
C ALA A 196 14.71 -7.90 1.04
N TYR A 197 15.78 -8.15 1.79
CA TYR A 197 15.81 -8.02 3.24
C TYR A 197 16.67 -6.81 3.60
N VAL A 198 16.15 -5.92 4.45
CA VAL A 198 16.79 -4.64 4.77
C VAL A 198 16.75 -4.39 6.26
N MET A 199 17.91 -4.26 6.90
CA MET A 199 18.02 -3.85 8.30
C MET A 199 17.82 -2.33 8.42
N PRO A 200 16.94 -1.84 9.31
CA PRO A 200 16.86 -0.43 9.65
C PRO A 200 18.18 0.08 10.22
N SER A 201 18.67 1.23 9.74
CA SER A 201 19.98 1.77 10.13
C SER A 201 19.96 3.20 10.72
N SER A 202 18.81 3.90 10.70
CA SER A 202 18.69 5.28 11.20
C SER A 202 17.25 5.77 11.28
#